data_AF-A0A534D3H6-F1
#
_entry.id   AF-A0A534D3H6-F1
#
_cell.length_a   1.000
_cell.length_b   1.000
_cell.length_c   1.000
_cell.angle_alpha   90.00
_cell.angle_beta   90.00
_cell.angle_gamma   90.00
#
_symmetry.space_group_name_H-M   'P 1'
#
loop_
_entity.id
_entity.type
_entity.pdbx_description
1 polymer ?
#
loop_
_entity_poly.entity_id
_entity_poly.type
_entity_poly.pdbx_seq_one_letter_code
_entity_poly.pdbx_strand_id
1 'polypeptide(L)'
;GLRQLFALCESAHSMISVDTGPAHAAAALSLPLVVLYGAQSPSYYLPRSPSGSAVVGVGGPPFSTRVDQLCVEAVFEAWRSLGAAGASRGA
;
A
#
# COMPACT_ATOMS: atom_id res chain seq x y z
N GLY A 1 -16.87 5.60 10.24
CA GLY A 1 -16.04 5.85 11.44
C GLY A 1 -14.85 4.90 11.45
N LEU A 2 -13.91 5.07 12.39
CA LEU A 2 -12.67 4.27 12.42
C LEU A 2 -12.94 2.75 12.55
N ARG A 3 -13.94 2.35 13.35
CA ARG A 3 -14.34 0.94 13.48
C ARG A 3 -14.77 0.32 12.14
N GLN A 4 -15.56 1.04 11.33
CA GLN A 4 -15.98 0.52 10.03
C GLN A 4 -14.83 0.41 9.04
N LEU A 5 -13.89 1.35 9.07
CA LEU A 5 -12.68 1.29 8.24
C LEU A 5 -11.86 0.05 8.59
N PHE A 6 -11.63 -0.22 9.87
CA PHE A 6 -10.85 -1.38 10.30
C PHE A 6 -11.51 -2.70 9.89
N ALA A 7 -12.83 -2.83 10.09
CA ALA A 7 -13.57 -4.01 9.65
C ALA A 7 -13.50 -4.21 8.12
N LEU A 8 -13.51 -3.13 7.34
CA LEU A 8 -13.32 -3.21 5.89
C LEU A 8 -11.89 -3.65 5.54
N CYS A 9 -10.87 -3.12 6.22
CA CYS A 9 -9.48 -3.53 6.03
C CYS A 9 -9.26 -5.01 6.36
N GLU A 10 -9.85 -5.52 7.43
CA GLU A 10 -9.72 -6.93 7.85
C GLU A 10 -10.40 -7.91 6.86
N SER A 11 -11.41 -7.47 6.12
CA SER A 11 -12.17 -8.31 5.18
C SER A 11 -11.72 -8.15 3.71
N ALA A 12 -10.94 -7.11 3.41
CA ALA A 12 -10.45 -6.87 2.06
C ALA A 12 -9.31 -7.84 1.69
N HIS A 13 -9.19 -8.15 0.40
CA HIS A 13 -8.06 -8.93 -0.13
C HIS A 13 -6.75 -8.12 -0.15
N SER A 14 -6.86 -6.84 -0.53
CA SER A 14 -5.74 -5.90 -0.65
C SER A 14 -6.30 -4.48 -0.75
N MET A 15 -5.43 -3.47 -0.66
CA MET A 15 -5.80 -2.07 -0.82
C MET A 15 -4.82 -1.33 -1.73
N ILE A 16 -5.33 -0.36 -2.49
CA ILE A 16 -4.56 0.69 -3.14
C ILE A 16 -5.01 2.01 -2.50
N SER A 17 -4.09 2.82 -2.00
CA SER A 17 -4.39 4.08 -1.30
C SER A 17 -3.32 5.12 -1.56
N VAL A 18 -3.63 6.40 -1.35
CA VAL A 18 -2.61 7.46 -1.17
C VAL A 18 -2.04 7.43 0.26
N ASP A 19 -0.88 8.05 0.48
CA ASP A 19 -0.25 8.17 1.81
C ASP A 19 -1.09 9.00 2.79
N THR A 20 -1.97 8.31 3.51
CA THR A 20 -2.96 8.87 4.44
C THR A 20 -3.26 7.87 5.56
N GLY A 21 -3.90 8.34 6.65
CA GLY A 21 -4.25 7.49 7.80
C GLY A 21 -4.85 6.10 7.46
N PRO A 22 -5.78 5.97 6.50
CA PRO A 22 -6.28 4.66 6.07
C PRO A 22 -5.21 3.69 5.54
N ALA A 23 -4.20 4.16 4.81
CA ALA A 23 -3.08 3.33 4.35
C ALA A 23 -2.28 2.80 5.55
N HIS A 24 -2.04 3.65 6.55
CA HIS A 24 -1.36 3.24 7.79
C HIS A 24 -2.20 2.24 8.60
N ALA A 25 -3.52 2.43 8.65
CA ALA A 25 -4.44 1.48 9.29
C ALA A 25 -4.45 0.11 8.58
N ALA A 26 -4.52 0.11 7.25
CA ALA A 26 -4.46 -1.12 6.45
C ALA A 26 -3.17 -1.90 6.71
N ALA A 27 -2.02 -1.23 6.70
CA ALA A 27 -0.73 -1.86 7.01
C ALA A 27 -0.68 -2.39 8.45
N ALA A 28 -1.18 -1.64 9.44
CA ALA A 28 -1.24 -2.09 10.83
C ALA A 28 -2.07 -3.38 11.00
N LEU A 29 -3.13 -3.54 10.20
CA LEU A 29 -3.97 -4.73 10.14
C LEU A 29 -3.41 -5.80 9.18
N SER A 30 -2.19 -5.63 8.67
CA SER A 30 -1.51 -6.56 7.77
C SER A 30 -2.22 -6.81 6.43
N LEU A 31 -3.06 -5.89 5.99
CA LEU A 31 -3.68 -5.95 4.65
C LEU A 31 -2.61 -5.67 3.57
N PRO A 32 -2.44 -6.52 2.55
CA PRO A 32 -1.55 -6.23 1.44
C PRO A 32 -1.90 -4.89 0.79
N LEU A 33 -0.91 -4.02 0.59
CA LEU A 33 -1.16 -2.60 0.35
C LEU A 33 -0.20 -2.01 -0.69
N VAL A 34 -0.76 -1.28 -1.65
CA VAL A 34 -0.02 -0.31 -2.49
C VAL A 34 -0.30 1.10 -1.99
N VAL A 35 0.76 1.87 -1.75
CA VAL A 35 0.66 3.28 -1.36
C VAL A 35 1.20 4.18 -2.47
N LEU A 36 0.36 5.11 -2.93
CA LEU A 36 0.68 6.09 -3.96
C LEU A 36 1.25 7.35 -3.32
N TYR A 37 2.45 7.75 -3.76
CA TYR A 37 3.18 8.90 -3.27
C TYR A 37 3.22 10.01 -4.31
N GLY A 38 2.87 11.23 -3.88
CA GLY A 38 3.05 12.47 -4.63
C GLY A 38 4.33 13.18 -4.20
N ALA A 39 4.21 14.28 -3.47
CA ALA A 39 5.36 15.11 -3.06
C ALA A 39 6.18 14.50 -1.91
N GLN A 40 5.60 13.57 -1.15
CA GLN A 40 6.27 12.90 -0.03
C GLN A 40 7.05 11.68 -0.52
N SER A 41 8.15 11.36 0.16
CA SER A 41 8.98 10.21 -0.18
C SER A 41 8.55 8.95 0.60
N PRO A 42 8.37 7.79 -0.08
CA PRO A 42 8.12 6.52 0.59
C PRO A 42 9.26 6.10 1.52
N SER A 43 10.49 6.59 1.31
CA SER A 43 11.62 6.28 2.19
C SER A 43 11.40 6.70 3.65
N TYR A 44 10.53 7.68 3.89
CA TYR A 44 10.19 8.15 5.24
C TYR A 44 8.86 7.60 5.75
N TYR A 45 7.85 7.57 4.89
CA TYR A 45 6.46 7.38 5.30
C TYR A 45 5.84 6.05 4.86
N LEU A 46 6.58 5.15 4.20
CA LEU A 46 6.05 3.84 3.82
C LEU A 46 5.59 3.07 5.06
N PRO A 47 4.28 2.78 5.18
CA PRO A 47 3.77 2.08 6.35
C PRO A 47 4.30 0.64 6.38
N ARG A 48 4.39 0.07 7.58
CA ARG A 48 4.97 -1.26 7.79
C ARG A 48 3.94 -2.18 8.39
N SER A 49 3.85 -3.38 7.83
CA SER A 49 3.02 -4.45 8.38
C SER A 49 3.72 -5.11 9.57
N PRO A 50 3.05 -5.30 10.72
CA PRO A 50 3.65 -6.00 11.87
C PRO A 50 3.88 -7.49 11.58
N SER A 51 3.09 -8.10 10.71
CA SER A 51 3.26 -9.52 10.30
C SER A 51 4.14 -9.73 9.06
N GLY A 52 4.68 -8.65 8.47
CA GLY A 52 5.41 -8.72 7.21
C GLY A 52 4.55 -8.97 5.96
N SER A 53 3.25 -8.65 6.00
CA SER A 53 2.43 -8.51 4.80
C SER A 53 3.02 -7.49 3.82
N ALA A 54 2.78 -7.69 2.53
CA ALA A 54 3.39 -6.89 1.47
C ALA A 54 2.87 -5.44 1.50
N VAL A 55 3.78 -4.48 1.56
CA VAL A 55 3.49 -3.05 1.41
C VAL A 55 4.44 -2.46 0.38
N VAL A 56 3.88 -1.90 -0.70
CA VAL A 56 4.64 -1.38 -1.84
C VAL A 56 4.33 0.11 -2.05
N GLY A 57 5.38 0.93 -2.10
CA GLY A 57 5.27 2.35 -2.45
C GLY A 57 5.44 2.57 -3.94
N VAL A 58 4.58 3.39 -4.56
CA VAL A 58 4.69 3.81 -5.96
C VAL A 58 4.76 5.34 -6.03
N GLY A 59 5.74 5.86 -6.75
CA GLY A 59 5.96 7.30 -6.88
C GLY A 59 6.81 7.90 -5.77
N GLY A 60 6.59 9.18 -5.52
CA GLY A 60 7.41 10.00 -4.65
C GLY A 60 8.66 10.57 -5.35
N PRO A 61 9.30 11.60 -4.75
CA PRO A 61 10.54 12.16 -5.28
C PRO A 61 11.68 11.13 -5.27
N PRO A 62 12.64 11.21 -6.22
CA PRO A 62 12.74 12.23 -7.27
C PRO A 62 11.87 11.95 -8.52
N PHE A 63 11.18 10.81 -8.57
CA PHE A 63 10.54 10.31 -9.80
C PHE A 63 9.20 10.98 -10.11
N SER A 64 8.47 11.39 -9.08
CA SER A 64 7.20 12.11 -9.20
C SER A 64 7.02 13.05 -8.01
N THR A 65 6.20 14.07 -8.19
CA THR A 65 5.81 15.00 -7.10
C THR A 65 4.30 15.10 -6.93
N ARG A 66 3.53 14.47 -7.82
CA ARG A 66 2.07 14.40 -7.77
C ARG A 66 1.60 13.00 -8.15
N VAL A 67 0.51 12.55 -7.53
CA VAL A 67 -0.06 11.22 -7.76
C VAL A 67 -0.61 11.08 -9.18
N ASP A 68 -1.09 12.15 -9.80
CA ASP A 68 -1.61 12.13 -11.18
C ASP A 68 -0.51 12.06 -12.26
N GLN A 69 0.76 12.07 -11.87
CA GLN A 69 1.89 11.78 -12.75
C GLN A 69 2.19 10.27 -12.82
N LEU A 70 1.56 9.46 -11.96
CA LEU A 70 1.82 8.03 -11.91
C LEU A 70 1.15 7.32 -13.09
N CYS A 71 1.93 6.47 -13.76
CA CYS A 71 1.44 5.58 -14.79
C CYS A 71 0.53 4.51 -14.17
N VAL A 72 -0.68 4.35 -14.73
CA VAL A 72 -1.69 3.40 -14.23
C VAL A 72 -1.15 1.98 -14.29
N GLU A 73 -0.41 1.64 -15.35
CA GLU A 73 0.20 0.33 -15.53
C GLU A 73 1.25 0.03 -14.44
N ALA A 74 2.04 1.04 -14.04
CA ALA A 74 2.99 0.88 -12.94
C ALA A 74 2.29 0.61 -11.60
N VAL A 75 1.17 1.28 -11.33
CA VAL A 75 0.34 1.03 -10.14
C VAL A 75 -0.29 -0.36 -10.20
N PHE A 76 -0.78 -0.76 -11.38
CA PHE A 76 -1.40 -2.06 -11.59
C PHE A 76 -0.41 -3.21 -11.40
N GLU A 77 0.80 -3.11 -11.95
CA GLU A 77 1.84 -4.12 -11.75
C GLU A 77 2.31 -4.19 -10.29
N ALA A 78 2.42 -3.05 -9.60
CA ALA A 78 2.69 -3.03 -8.17
C ALA A 78 1.59 -3.76 -7.38
N TRP A 79 0.32 -3.54 -7.70
CA TRP A 79 -0.80 -4.24 -7.07
C TRP A 79 -0.78 -5.75 -7.34
N ARG A 80 -0.50 -6.17 -8.58
CA ARG A 80 -0.36 -7.59 -8.92
C ARG A 80 0.77 -8.27 -8.15
N SER A 81 1.85 -7.54 -7.85
CA SER A 81 3.00 -8.08 -7.10
C SER A 81 2.68 -8.47 -5.65
N LEU A 82 1.61 -7.91 -5.06
CA LEU A 82 1.21 -8.20 -3.68
C LEU A 82 0.86 -9.69 -3.47
N GLY A 83 0.22 -10.32 -4.46
CA GLY A 83 -0.19 -11.74 -4.39
C GLY A 83 0.99 -12.72 -4.52
N ALA A 84 2.04 -12.35 -5.24
CA ALA A 84 3.25 -13.17 -5.37
C ALA A 84 4.05 -13.26 -4.06
N ALA A 85 3.99 -12.22 -3.22
CA ALA A 85 4.65 -12.17 -1.91
C ALA A 85 3.95 -13.00 -0.82
N GLY A 86 2.65 -13.28 -0.97
CA GLY A 86 1.88 -14.13 -0.04
C GLY A 86 2.09 -15.63 -0.25
N ALA A 87 2.37 -16.06 -1.48
CA ALA A 87 2.53 -17.47 -1.84
C ALA A 87 3.84 -18.10 -1.30
N SER A 88 4.85 -17.28 -0.97
CA SER A 88 6.15 -17.76 -0.47
C SER A 88 6.17 -18.13 1.01
N ARG A 89 5.06 -17.95 1.74
CA ARG A 89 4.96 -18.18 3.20
C ARG A 89 4.00 -19.30 3.60
N GLY A 90 3.52 -20.08 2.64
CA GLY A 90 2.58 -21.20 2.86
C GLY A 90 3.16 -22.61 2.63
N ALA A 91 4.49 -22.77 2.56
CA ALA A 91 5.17 -24.05 2.41
C ALA A 91 6.02 -24.39 3.64
#